data_AF-A0A3G9H1F4-F1
#
_entry.id   AF-A0A3G9H1F4-F1
#
_cell.length_a   1.000
_cell.length_b   1.000
_cell.length_c   1.000
_cell.angle_alpha   90.00
_cell.angle_beta   90.00
_cell.angle_gamma   90.00
#
_symmetry.space_group_name_H-M   'P 1'
#
loop_
_entity.id
_entity.type
_entity.pdbx_description
1 polymer ?
#
loop_
_entity_poly.entity_id
_entity_poly.type
_entity_poly.pdbx_seq_one_letter_code
_entity_poly.pdbx_strand_id
1 'polypeptide(L)'
;MTLLFLLIAAAAGVVVLIYEIKLREENLRKLKNYLAGLVHDGTLTDREKLRRVIELFSENGYAIDDMKSGFMVVSRREFSVGAALLWFAVGGVGLLIYLIYYFLKKPRRLNVDLNSGEIGYL
;
A
#
# COMPACT_ATOMS: atom_id res chain seq x y z
N MET A 1 22.02 28.56 7.36
CA MET A 1 20.56 28.41 7.53
C MET A 1 20.03 27.31 6.63
N THR A 2 20.06 27.47 5.31
CA THR A 2 19.54 26.49 4.33
C THR A 2 20.10 25.07 4.46
N LEU A 3 21.41 24.92 4.64
CA LEU A 3 22.06 23.60 4.76
C LEU A 3 21.62 22.82 6.01
N LEU A 4 21.34 23.53 7.11
CA LEU A 4 20.86 22.96 8.37
C LEU A 4 19.41 22.48 8.25
N PHE A 5 18.57 23.23 7.52
CA PHE A 5 17.22 22.79 7.16
C PHE A 5 17.23 21.53 6.28
N LEU A 6 18.13 21.42 5.31
CA LEU A 6 18.24 20.24 4.44
C LEU A 6 18.66 18.99 5.23
N LEU A 7 19.59 19.11 6.18
CA LEU A 7 19.99 18.00 7.05
C LEU A 7 18.84 17.52 7.95
N ILE A 8 18.07 18.45 8.53
CA ILE A 8 16.88 18.09 9.33
C ILE A 8 15.83 17.41 8.45
N ALA A 9 15.57 17.93 7.25
CA ALA A 9 14.64 17.32 6.31
C ALA A 9 15.07 15.91 5.88
N ALA A 10 16.37 15.70 5.66
CA ALA A 10 16.92 14.37 5.36
C ALA A 10 16.73 13.40 6.53
N ALA A 11 17.09 13.82 7.76
CA ALA A 11 16.91 12.98 8.95
C ALA A 11 15.43 12.64 9.19
N ALA A 12 14.53 13.62 9.09
CA ALA A 12 13.10 13.40 9.18
C ALA A 12 12.61 12.45 8.08
N GLY A 13 13.08 12.62 6.84
CA GLY A 13 12.76 11.76 5.72
C GLY A 13 13.13 10.29 5.98
N VAL A 14 14.32 10.02 6.52
CA VAL A 14 14.74 8.66 6.90
C VAL A 14 13.81 8.06 7.96
N VAL A 15 13.53 8.81 9.03
CA VAL A 15 12.66 8.34 10.13
C VAL A 15 11.26 8.03 9.63
N VAL A 16 10.67 8.91 8.82
CA VAL A 16 9.35 8.72 8.22
C VAL A 16 9.36 7.51 7.29
N LEU A 17 10.40 7.32 6.48
CA LEU A 17 10.50 6.19 5.56
C LEU A 17 10.53 4.85 6.32
N ILE A 18 11.30 4.76 7.41
CA ILE A 18 11.32 3.56 8.26
C ILE A 18 9.94 3.31 8.88
N TYR A 19 9.26 4.36 9.35
CA TYR A 19 7.93 4.24 9.92
C TYR A 19 6.90 3.78 8.87
N GLU A 20 6.95 4.32 7.65
CA GLU A 20 6.08 3.91 6.53
C GLU A 20 6.26 2.44 6.16
N ILE A 21 7.50 1.94 6.17
CA ILE A 21 7.78 0.51 5.92
C ILE A 21 7.12 -0.35 7.00
N LYS A 22 7.34 -0.03 8.28
CA LYS A 22 6.75 -0.78 9.40
C LYS A 22 5.22 -0.76 9.37
N LEU A 23 4.63 0.42 9.21
CA LEU A 23 3.18 0.59 9.15
C LEU A 23 2.56 -0.20 7.99
N ARG A 24 3.27 -0.25 6.85
CA ARG A 24 2.83 -1.04 5.69
C ARG A 24 2.81 -2.54 6.00
N GLU A 25 3.86 -3.07 6.61
CA GLU A 25 3.93 -4.48 6.99
C GLU A 25 2.84 -4.84 8.00
N GLU A 26 2.59 -3.98 8.99
CA GLU A 26 1.50 -4.18 9.96
C GLU A 26 0.12 -4.15 9.30
N ASN A 27 -0.13 -3.20 8.40
CA ASN A 27 -1.40 -3.10 7.69
C ASN A 27 -1.66 -4.31 6.78
N LEU A 28 -0.64 -4.78 6.06
CA LEU A 28 -0.72 -6.01 5.27
C LEU A 28 -1.00 -7.23 6.15
N ARG A 29 -0.38 -7.31 7.32
CA ARG A 29 -0.62 -8.40 8.27
C ARG A 29 -2.05 -8.39 8.81
N LYS A 30 -2.57 -7.21 9.20
CA LYS A 30 -3.96 -7.03 9.62
C LYS A 30 -4.93 -7.43 8.52
N LEU A 31 -4.65 -7.01 7.29
CA LEU A 31 -5.45 -7.34 6.11
C LEU A 31 -5.48 -8.84 5.85
N LYS A 32 -4.33 -9.51 5.86
CA LYS A 32 -4.21 -10.97 5.70
C LYS A 32 -4.97 -11.72 6.80
N ASN A 33 -4.82 -11.29 8.05
CA ASN A 33 -5.53 -11.92 9.17
C ASN A 33 -7.05 -11.75 9.07
N TYR A 34 -7.51 -10.57 8.66
CA TYR A 34 -8.93 -10.31 8.46
C TYR A 34 -9.51 -11.15 7.32
N LEU A 35 -8.80 -11.24 6.18
CA LEU A 35 -9.17 -12.10 5.05
C LEU A 35 -9.24 -13.57 5.45
N ALA A 36 -8.23 -14.09 6.14
CA ALA A 36 -8.22 -15.47 6.61
C ALA A 36 -9.43 -15.75 7.54
N GLY A 37 -9.75 -14.84 8.46
CA GLY A 37 -10.92 -14.95 9.32
C GLY A 37 -12.24 -14.94 8.55
N LEU A 38 -12.35 -14.05 7.54
CA LEU A 38 -13.55 -13.90 6.73
C LEU A 38 -13.84 -15.13 5.85
N VAL A 39 -12.79 -15.73 5.29
CA VAL A 39 -12.89 -16.93 4.44
C VAL A 39 -13.34 -18.13 5.26
N HIS A 40 -12.84 -18.28 6.49
CA HIS A 40 -13.18 -19.39 7.40
C HIS A 40 -14.50 -19.17 8.16
N ASP A 41 -15.15 -18.00 8.02
CA ASP A 41 -16.42 -17.73 8.67
C ASP A 41 -17.55 -18.55 8.00
N GLY A 42 -18.01 -19.59 8.68
CA GLY A 42 -19.10 -20.45 8.20
C GLY A 42 -20.50 -19.82 8.28
N THR A 43 -20.63 -18.63 8.88
CA THR A 43 -21.92 -17.93 9.03
C THR A 43 -22.27 -17.06 7.83
N LEU A 44 -21.28 -16.70 7.02
CA LEU A 44 -21.44 -15.82 5.86
C LEU A 44 -21.60 -16.62 4.58
N THR A 45 -22.49 -16.17 3.70
CA THR A 45 -22.59 -16.68 2.34
C THR A 45 -21.38 -16.23 1.50
N ASP A 46 -21.05 -16.98 0.44
CA ASP A 46 -19.94 -16.62 -0.46
C ASP A 46 -20.09 -15.22 -1.06
N ARG A 47 -21.33 -14.80 -1.33
CA ARG A 47 -21.65 -13.46 -1.84
C ARG A 47 -21.36 -12.36 -0.81
N GLU A 48 -21.65 -12.60 0.47
CA GLU A 48 -21.36 -11.65 1.55
C GLU A 48 -19.87 -11.56 1.84
N LYS A 49 -19.16 -12.70 1.81
CA LYS A 49 -17.70 -12.74 1.92
C LYS A 49 -17.07 -11.90 0.82
N LEU A 50 -17.46 -12.13 -0.42
CA LEU A 50 -16.97 -11.40 -1.58
C LEU A 50 -17.20 -9.89 -1.46
N ARG A 51 -18.41 -9.49 -1.04
CA ARG A 51 -18.75 -8.08 -0.84
C ARG A 51 -17.87 -7.42 0.22
N ARG A 52 -17.67 -8.08 1.37
CA ARG A 52 -16.82 -7.55 2.45
C ARG A 52 -15.35 -7.46 2.02
N VAL A 53 -14.85 -8.41 1.23
CA VAL A 53 -13.50 -8.32 0.65
C VAL A 53 -13.36 -7.11 -0.26
N ILE A 54 -14.33 -6.88 -1.16
CA ILE A 54 -14.34 -5.71 -2.06
C ILE A 54 -14.37 -4.41 -1.26
N GLU A 55 -15.27 -4.31 -0.27
CA GLU A 55 -15.39 -3.14 0.61
C GLU A 55 -14.08 -2.87 1.34
N LEU A 56 -13.46 -3.90 1.94
CA LEU A 56 -12.18 -3.80 2.62
C LEU A 56 -11.06 -3.24 1.72
N PHE A 57 -10.91 -3.75 0.50
CA PHE A 57 -9.88 -3.27 -0.41
C PHE A 57 -10.17 -1.85 -0.90
N SER A 58 -11.43 -1.53 -1.18
CA SER A 58 -11.86 -0.20 -1.58
C SER A 58 -11.62 0.84 -0.49
N GLU A 59 -11.99 0.55 0.76
CA GLU A 59 -11.75 1.43 1.92
C GLU A 59 -10.26 1.66 2.18
N ASN A 60 -9.41 0.67 1.88
CA ASN A 60 -7.96 0.78 1.99
C ASN A 60 -7.30 1.43 0.75
N GLY A 61 -8.09 1.96 -0.20
CA GLY A 61 -7.60 2.68 -1.36
C GLY A 61 -6.92 1.81 -2.41
N TYR A 62 -7.27 0.52 -2.47
CA TYR A 62 -6.92 -0.36 -3.57
C TYR A 62 -7.96 -0.26 -4.68
N ALA A 63 -7.49 -0.23 -5.92
CA ALA A 63 -8.32 -0.45 -7.10
C ALA A 63 -8.40 -1.94 -7.42
N ILE A 64 -9.56 -2.42 -7.87
CA ILE A 64 -9.73 -3.79 -8.33
C ILE A 64 -9.41 -3.80 -9.84
N ASP A 65 -8.29 -4.41 -10.21
CA ASP A 65 -7.82 -4.48 -11.60
C ASP A 65 -8.48 -5.64 -12.37
N ASP A 66 -8.66 -6.80 -11.72
CA ASP A 66 -9.26 -8.00 -12.31
C ASP A 66 -9.92 -8.84 -11.21
N MET A 67 -10.97 -9.56 -11.57
CA MET A 67 -11.74 -10.40 -10.66
C MET A 67 -12.21 -11.67 -11.38
N LYS A 68 -11.69 -12.81 -10.95
CA LYS A 68 -12.01 -14.14 -11.50
C LYS A 68 -12.53 -15.07 -10.41
N SER A 69 -13.13 -16.18 -10.81
CA SER A 69 -13.60 -17.21 -9.88
C SER A 69 -12.43 -17.73 -9.02
N GLY A 70 -12.36 -17.27 -7.77
CA GLY A 70 -11.34 -17.65 -6.78
C GLY A 70 -10.16 -16.68 -6.61
N PHE A 71 -9.98 -15.69 -7.49
CA PHE A 71 -8.85 -14.75 -7.39
C PHE A 71 -9.26 -13.31 -7.69
N MET A 72 -8.70 -12.37 -6.93
CA MET A 72 -8.88 -10.94 -7.12
C MET A 72 -7.52 -10.26 -7.24
N VAL A 73 -7.32 -9.51 -8.31
CA VAL A 73 -6.12 -8.69 -8.50
C VAL A 73 -6.46 -7.27 -8.09
N VAL A 74 -5.75 -6.77 -7.08
CA VAL A 74 -5.92 -5.41 -6.59
C VAL A 74 -4.63 -4.62 -6.75
N SER A 75 -4.74 -3.34 -7.05
CA SER A 75 -3.59 -2.47 -7.24
C SER A 75 -3.69 -1.22 -6.38
N ARG A 76 -2.56 -0.77 -5.82
CA ARG A 76 -2.49 0.49 -5.09
C ARG A 76 -1.23 1.25 -5.44
N ARG A 77 -1.39 2.54 -5.69
CA ARG A 77 -0.26 3.47 -5.82
C ARG A 77 0.03 4.08 -4.46
N GLU A 78 1.22 3.82 -3.95
CA GLU A 78 1.64 4.32 -2.64
C GLU A 78 2.59 5.48 -2.81
N PHE A 79 2.22 6.60 -2.21
CA PHE A 79 3.09 7.75 -2.06
C PHE A 79 3.89 7.59 -0.77
N SER A 80 5.22 7.70 -0.84
CA SER A 80 6.07 7.75 0.34
C SER A 80 6.42 9.20 0.65
N VAL A 81 5.95 9.70 1.79
CA VAL A 81 6.28 11.03 2.31
C VAL A 81 7.75 11.06 2.72
N GLY A 82 8.25 9.96 3.29
CA GLY A 82 9.66 9.81 3.65
C GLY A 82 10.58 9.97 2.42
N ALA A 83 10.27 9.28 1.32
CA ALA A 83 11.01 9.45 0.08
C ALA A 83 10.88 10.88 -0.49
N ALA A 84 9.69 11.49 -0.43
CA ALA A 84 9.50 12.87 -0.87
C ALA A 84 10.41 13.86 -0.11
N LEU A 85 10.51 13.70 1.21
CA LEU A 85 11.37 14.52 2.07
C LEU A 85 12.86 14.31 1.77
N LEU A 86 13.29 13.07 1.53
CA LEU A 86 14.66 12.77 1.14
C LEU A 86 15.03 13.44 -0.19
N TRP A 87 14.14 13.34 -1.19
CA TRP A 87 14.34 13.98 -2.48
C TRP A 87 14.29 15.51 -2.39
N PHE A 88 13.43 16.06 -1.52
CA PHE A 88 13.41 17.50 -1.24
C PHE A 88 14.74 17.99 -0.63
N ALA A 89 15.35 17.20 0.26
CA ALA A 89 16.62 17.53 0.90
C ALA A 89 17.81 17.63 -0.08
N VAL A 90 17.70 17.08 -1.30
CA VAL A 90 18.73 17.18 -2.36
C VAL A 90 18.75 18.57 -3.03
N GLY A 91 17.85 19.49 -2.66
CA GLY A 91 17.87 20.88 -3.12
C GLY A 91 16.58 21.34 -3.80
N GLY A 92 15.41 20.86 -3.34
CA GLY A 92 14.09 21.26 -3.84
C GLY A 92 13.73 20.68 -5.21
N VAL A 93 14.64 20.71 -6.19
CA VAL A 93 14.47 20.10 -7.53
C VAL A 93 14.24 18.60 -7.42
N GLY A 94 14.86 17.94 -6.44
CA GLY A 94 14.65 16.51 -6.21
C GLY A 94 13.19 16.16 -5.93
N LEU A 95 12.41 17.05 -5.29
CA LEU A 95 10.98 16.81 -5.07
C LEU A 95 10.21 16.73 -6.40
N LEU A 96 10.52 17.60 -7.36
CA LEU A 96 9.90 17.56 -8.69
C LEU A 96 10.26 16.25 -9.42
N ILE A 97 11.52 15.83 -9.33
CA ILE A 97 11.98 14.54 -9.89
C ILE A 97 11.22 13.38 -9.24
N TYR A 98 11.05 13.40 -7.92
CA TYR A 98 10.30 12.38 -7.20
C TYR A 98 8.83 12.33 -7.60
N LEU A 99 8.18 13.49 -7.79
CA LEU A 99 6.80 13.55 -8.26
C LEU A 99 6.66 12.96 -9.66
N ILE A 100 7.55 13.32 -10.59
CA ILE A 100 7.58 12.73 -11.94
C ILE A 100 7.75 11.21 -11.86
N TYR A 101 8.73 10.75 -11.06
CA TYR A 101 8.94 9.32 -10.80
C TYR A 101 7.69 8.65 -10.23
N TYR A 102 7.01 9.28 -9.27
CA TYR A 102 5.79 8.76 -8.65
C TYR A 102 4.65 8.58 -9.66
N PHE A 103 4.45 9.52 -10.59
CA PHE A 103 3.43 9.42 -11.63
C PHE A 103 3.74 8.32 -12.65
N LEU A 104 5.03 8.12 -12.99
CA LEU A 104 5.49 7.09 -13.91
C LEU A 104 5.51 5.69 -13.27
N LYS A 105 5.61 5.61 -11.94
CA LYS A 105 5.65 4.34 -11.21
C LYS A 105 4.34 3.58 -11.39
N LYS A 106 4.46 2.33 -11.87
CA LYS A 106 3.34 1.40 -11.96
C LYS A 106 2.81 1.09 -10.55
N PRO A 107 1.48 1.03 -10.35
CA PRO A 107 0.91 0.65 -9.07
C PRO A 107 1.34 -0.77 -8.71
N ARG A 108 1.53 -1.03 -7.40
CA ARG A 108 1.82 -2.40 -6.94
C ARG A 108 0.56 -3.23 -7.07
N ARG A 109 0.70 -4.43 -7.64
CA ARG A 109 -0.37 -5.41 -7.77
C ARG A 109 -0.23 -6.49 -6.70
N LEU A 110 -1.35 -6.83 -6.10
CA LEU A 110 -1.50 -7.95 -5.18
C LEU A 110 -2.48 -8.93 -5.80
N ASN A 111 -2.15 -10.22 -5.73
CA ASN A 111 -3.08 -11.30 -6.01
C ASN A 111 -3.68 -11.78 -4.70
N VAL A 112 -4.99 -11.73 -4.59
CA VAL A 112 -5.74 -12.14 -3.40
C VAL A 112 -6.49 -13.42 -3.77
N ASP A 113 -6.16 -14.51 -3.11
CA ASP A 113 -6.90 -15.77 -3.23
C ASP A 113 -8.14 -15.69 -2.32
N LEU A 114 -9.31 -15.79 -2.93
CA LEU A 114 -10.60 -15.67 -2.27
C LEU A 114 -11.01 -16.97 -1.55
N ASN A 115 -10.37 -18.10 -1.87
CA ASN A 115 -10.64 -19.40 -1.25
C ASN A 115 -9.75 -19.68 -0.04
N SER A 116 -8.53 -19.16 -0.03
CA SER A 116 -7.57 -19.35 1.07
C SER A 116 -7.37 -18.09 1.94
N GLY A 117 -7.75 -16.91 1.43
CA GLY A 117 -7.49 -15.63 2.07
C GLY A 117 -6.01 -15.21 2.00
N GLU A 118 -5.21 -15.88 1.17
CA GLU A 118 -3.80 -15.54 0.98
C GLU A 118 -3.62 -14.33 0.05
N ILE A 119 -2.57 -13.55 0.33
CA ILE A 119 -2.17 -12.40 -0.48
C ILE A 119 -0.75 -12.65 -0.99
N GLY A 120 -0.61 -12.73 -2.31
CA GLY A 120 0.66 -12.83 -3.03
C GLY A 120 1.01 -11.53 -3.74
N TYR A 121 2.30 -11.30 -3.97
CA TYR A 121 2.77 -10.22 -4.86
C TYR A 121 2.84 -10.73 -6.30
N LEU A 122 2.40 -9.90 -7.25
CA LEU A 122 2.55 -10.11 -8.69
C LEU A 122 3.78 -9.38 -9.23
#